data_AF-A0A1Z5YRA5-F1
#
_entry.id   AF-A0A1Z5YRA5-F1
#
_cell.length_a   1.000
_cell.length_b   1.000
_cell.length_c   1.000
_cell.angle_alpha   90.00
_cell.angle_beta   90.00
_cell.angle_gamma   90.00
#
_symmetry.space_group_name_H-M   'P 1'
#
loop_
_entity.id
_entity.type
_entity.pdbx_description
1 polymer ?
#
loop_
_entity_poly.entity_id
_entity_poly.type
_entity_poly.pdbx_seq_one_letter_code
_entity_poly.pdbx_strand_id
1 'polypeptide(L)'
;MIGPFVDDRRFMGVAVGEISLQCAKQHYSIISHLQTEKPAGWQADMGWDGVAWTTGNAELPLADYLSNGKMGMLSITVRAAGPYIVDNQKIAKTEKSA
;
A
#
# COMPACT_ATOMS: atom_id res chain seq x y z
N MET A 1 -4.13 23.09 29.79
CA MET A 1 -2.76 22.59 29.53
C MET A 1 -2.82 21.79 28.24
N ILE A 2 -2.18 22.24 27.17
CA ILE A 2 -2.13 21.54 25.88
C ILE A 2 -0.80 20.79 25.86
N GLY A 3 -0.84 19.47 25.68
CA GLY A 3 0.36 18.62 25.64
C GLY A 3 1.22 18.92 24.41
N PRO A 4 2.51 18.55 24.41
CA PRO A 4 3.38 18.75 23.26
C PRO A 4 2.77 18.06 22.04
N PHE A 5 2.50 18.83 20.99
CA PHE A 5 2.09 18.30 19.70
C PHE A 5 3.29 17.55 19.12
N VAL A 6 3.27 16.22 19.23
CA VAL A 6 4.23 15.38 18.52
C VAL A 6 3.72 15.26 17.09
N ASP A 7 4.40 15.95 16.20
CA ASP A 7 4.20 15.80 14.77
C ASP A 7 4.72 14.43 14.33
N ASP A 8 3.92 13.38 14.52
CA ASP A 8 4.22 12.01 14.10
C ASP A 8 3.96 11.84 12.59
N ARG A 9 4.47 12.79 11.78
CA ARG A 9 4.53 12.68 10.31
C ARG A 9 5.63 11.68 9.93
N ARG A 10 5.49 10.43 10.35
CA ARG A 10 6.24 9.33 9.72
C ARG A 10 5.78 9.23 8.27
N PHE A 11 6.73 9.19 7.34
CA PHE A 11 6.43 8.92 5.94
C PHE A 11 5.96 7.48 5.79
N MET A 12 4.67 7.29 5.97
CA MET A 12 3.97 6.02 5.88
C MET A 12 3.10 6.09 4.63
N GLY A 13 3.20 5.07 3.78
CA GLY A 13 2.31 4.92 2.64
C GLY A 13 0.96 4.37 3.10
N VAL A 14 0.67 3.15 2.67
CA VAL A 14 -0.46 2.35 3.13
C VAL A 14 -0.05 1.31 4.16
N ALA A 15 -0.94 1.04 5.11
CA ALA A 15 -0.93 -0.17 5.93
C ALA A 15 -1.66 -1.27 5.18
N VAL A 16 -0.95 -2.33 4.86
CA VAL A 16 -1.46 -3.46 4.08
C VAL A 16 -1.64 -4.66 5.00
N GLY A 17 -2.85 -5.21 5.02
CA GLY A 17 -3.16 -6.48 5.65
C GLY A 17 -3.12 -7.62 4.65
N GLU A 18 -4.18 -8.43 4.60
CA GLU A 18 -4.24 -9.59 3.72
C GLU A 18 -3.99 -9.24 2.24
N ILE A 19 -3.08 -10.02 1.64
CA ILE A 19 -2.77 -10.01 0.22
C ILE A 19 -3.05 -11.40 -0.33
N SER A 20 -3.85 -11.47 -1.39
CA SER A 20 -4.14 -12.74 -2.06
C SER A 20 -4.09 -12.62 -3.57
N LEU A 21 -3.63 -13.69 -4.21
CA LEU A 21 -3.56 -13.82 -5.66
C LEU A 21 -4.43 -15.00 -6.09
N GLN A 22 -5.38 -14.73 -6.98
CA GLN A 22 -6.20 -15.76 -7.61
C GLN A 22 -5.76 -15.96 -9.06
N CYS A 23 -5.29 -17.16 -9.40
CA CYS A 23 -4.90 -17.53 -10.76
C CYS A 23 -5.71 -18.74 -11.22
N ALA A 24 -6.47 -18.60 -12.31
CA ALA A 24 -7.37 -19.65 -12.82
C ALA A 24 -8.31 -20.20 -11.71
N LYS A 25 -8.04 -21.40 -11.19
CA LYS A 25 -8.80 -22.05 -10.10
C LYS A 25 -8.03 -22.12 -8.77
N GLN A 26 -6.86 -21.50 -8.69
CA GLN A 26 -5.97 -21.55 -7.54
C GLN A 26 -5.97 -20.21 -6.80
N HIS A 27 -5.87 -20.26 -5.47
CA HIS A 27 -5.82 -19.11 -4.59
C HIS A 27 -4.55 -19.19 -3.74
N TYR A 28 -3.80 -18.09 -3.68
CA TYR A 28 -2.52 -17.99 -2.99
C TYR A 28 -2.56 -16.84 -1.99
N SER A 29 -2.19 -17.11 -0.75
CA SER A 29 -1.93 -16.07 0.25
C SER A 29 -0.48 -15.61 0.13
N ILE A 30 -0.26 -14.29 0.04
CA ILE A 30 1.07 -13.70 -0.10
C ILE A 30 1.45 -13.02 1.21
N ILE A 31 2.38 -13.63 1.94
CA ILE A 31 2.76 -13.20 3.30
C ILE A 31 4.16 -12.57 3.37
N SER A 32 4.81 -12.29 2.24
CA SER A 32 6.17 -11.71 2.20
C SER A 32 6.29 -10.38 2.96
N HIS A 33 5.22 -9.58 2.98
CA HIS A 33 5.14 -8.35 3.76
C HIS A 33 5.13 -8.57 5.29
N LEU A 34 4.82 -9.77 5.77
CA LEU A 34 4.77 -10.16 7.18
C LEU A 34 6.01 -10.94 7.65
N GLN A 35 6.92 -11.29 6.74
CA GLN A 35 8.13 -12.02 7.08
C GLN A 35 9.11 -11.13 7.86
N THR A 36 10.04 -11.75 8.60
CA THR A 36 11.10 -11.04 9.32
C THR A 36 12.00 -10.25 8.37
N GLU A 37 12.43 -10.89 7.28
CA GLU A 37 13.12 -10.25 6.18
C GLU A 37 12.10 -9.84 5.11
N LYS A 38 11.84 -8.54 5.03
CA LYS A 38 10.82 -8.00 4.12
C LYS A 38 11.47 -7.51 2.82
N PRO A 39 10.73 -7.55 1.70
CA PRO A 39 11.16 -6.91 0.47
C PRO A 39 11.37 -5.39 0.64
N ALA A 40 12.02 -4.76 -0.34
CA ALA A 40 12.28 -3.32 -0.29
C ALA A 40 10.98 -2.52 -0.15
N GLY A 41 11.01 -1.49 0.71
CA GLY A 41 9.90 -0.54 0.86
C GLY A 41 8.81 -0.94 1.85
N TRP A 42 8.97 -2.06 2.54
CA TRP A 42 8.16 -2.40 3.72
C TRP A 42 8.84 -1.94 5.00
N GLN A 43 8.05 -1.44 5.94
CA GLN A 43 8.52 -1.06 7.27
C GLN A 43 8.75 -2.28 8.16
N ALA A 44 9.64 -2.12 9.14
CA ALA A 44 9.80 -3.06 10.24
C ALA A 44 8.47 -3.26 10.98
N ASP A 45 8.35 -4.39 11.69
CA ASP A 45 7.14 -4.68 12.46
C ASP A 45 6.86 -3.56 13.48
N MET A 46 5.63 -3.04 13.45
CA MET A 46 5.14 -1.98 14.32
C MET A 46 4.18 -2.51 15.40
N GLY A 47 4.08 -3.83 15.57
CA GLY A 47 3.22 -4.47 16.55
C GLY A 47 1.75 -4.58 16.12
N TRP A 48 1.45 -4.35 14.83
CA TRP A 48 0.11 -4.58 14.29
C TRP A 48 0.05 -5.95 13.63
N ASP A 49 -0.56 -6.91 14.34
CA ASP A 49 -0.63 -8.29 13.87
C ASP A 49 -1.29 -8.40 12.48
N GLY A 50 -0.64 -9.14 11.59
CA GLY A 50 -1.08 -9.34 10.21
C GLY A 50 -1.09 -8.07 9.35
N VAL A 51 -0.39 -6.99 9.73
CA VAL A 51 -0.32 -5.75 8.95
C VAL A 51 1.12 -5.25 8.84
N ALA A 52 1.50 -4.81 7.63
CA ALA A 52 2.76 -4.12 7.40
C ALA A 52 2.54 -2.77 6.72
N TRP A 53 3.26 -1.75 7.19
CA TRP A 53 3.27 -0.44 6.56
C TRP A 53 4.26 -0.39 5.41
N THR A 54 3.88 0.28 4.33
CA THR A 54 4.78 0.62 3.23
C THR A 54 5.47 1.96 3.51
N THR A 55 6.62 2.20 2.87
CA THR A 55 7.33 3.50 2.88
C THR A 55 6.90 4.41 1.71
N GLY A 56 5.78 4.10 1.05
CA GLY A 56 5.24 4.82 -0.12
C GLY A 56 5.44 4.09 -1.45
N ASN A 57 6.44 3.20 -1.54
CA ASN A 57 6.63 2.27 -2.64
C ASN A 57 7.20 0.97 -2.06
N ALA A 58 6.53 -0.16 -2.27
CA ALA A 58 6.92 -1.44 -1.68
C ALA A 58 6.88 -2.58 -2.70
N GLU A 59 7.91 -3.41 -2.70
CA GLU A 59 8.04 -4.55 -3.58
C GLU A 59 7.18 -5.72 -3.08
N LEU A 60 6.39 -6.32 -3.96
CA LEU A 60 5.58 -7.48 -3.64
C LEU A 60 5.92 -8.64 -4.59
N PRO A 61 6.79 -9.57 -4.17
CA PRO A 61 7.09 -10.75 -4.97
C PRO A 61 5.84 -11.63 -5.13
N LEU A 62 5.43 -11.87 -6.38
CA LEU A 62 4.30 -12.75 -6.73
C LEU A 62 4.73 -14.19 -7.08
N ALA A 63 6.01 -14.52 -6.88
CA ALA A 63 6.63 -15.78 -7.31
C ALA A 63 6.31 -16.12 -8.79
N ASP A 64 6.41 -17.40 -9.14
CA ASP A 64 6.12 -17.88 -10.50
C ASP A 64 4.62 -18.20 -10.71
N TYR A 65 3.71 -17.69 -9.86
CA TYR A 65 2.28 -17.99 -9.96
C TYR A 65 1.62 -17.49 -11.25
N LEU A 66 2.22 -16.45 -11.86
CA LEU A 66 1.79 -15.84 -13.12
C LEU A 66 2.68 -16.24 -14.32
N SER A 67 3.63 -17.17 -14.11
CA SER A 67 4.47 -17.69 -15.17
C SER A 67 3.63 -18.31 -16.30
N ASN A 68 4.21 -18.31 -17.51
CA ASN A 68 3.61 -18.91 -18.71
C ASN A 68 2.34 -18.19 -19.21
N GLY A 69 2.23 -16.88 -18.98
CA GLY A 69 1.13 -16.05 -19.49
C GLY A 69 -0.20 -16.24 -18.77
N LYS A 70 -0.18 -16.79 -17.55
CA LYS A 70 -1.38 -16.92 -16.72
C LYS A 70 -1.83 -15.54 -16.25
N MET A 71 -3.12 -15.25 -16.41
CA MET A 71 -3.74 -14.07 -15.77
C MET A 71 -4.17 -14.41 -14.35
N GLY A 72 -4.05 -13.43 -13.46
CA GLY A 72 -4.54 -13.53 -12.09
C GLY A 72 -5.09 -12.21 -11.58
N MET A 73 -5.93 -12.30 -10.55
CA MET A 73 -6.48 -11.17 -9.82
C MET A 73 -5.74 -11.04 -8.49
N LEU A 74 -5.13 -9.88 -8.27
CA LEU A 74 -4.45 -9.53 -7.01
C LEU A 74 -5.40 -8.71 -6.15
N SER A 75 -5.69 -9.19 -4.95
CA SER A 75 -6.51 -8.52 -3.94
C SER A 75 -5.61 -8.10 -2.78
N ILE A 76 -5.71 -6.84 -2.38
CA ILE A 76 -4.91 -6.24 -1.30
C ILE A 76 -5.86 -5.51 -0.36
N THR A 77 -5.79 -5.82 0.93
CA THR A 77 -6.58 -5.08 1.93
C THR A 77 -5.80 -3.93 2.52
N VAL A 78 -6.23 -2.70 2.23
CA VAL A 78 -5.70 -1.48 2.86
C VAL A 78 -6.41 -1.26 4.20
N ARG A 79 -5.66 -1.31 5.30
CA ARG A 79 -6.19 -1.16 6.66
C ARG A 79 -6.13 0.28 7.17
N ALA A 80 -5.14 1.03 6.73
CA ALA A 80 -4.99 2.45 7.03
C ALA A 80 -4.13 3.10 5.93
N ALA A 81 -4.28 4.41 5.75
CA ALA A 81 -3.45 5.20 4.87
C ALA A 81 -3.44 6.65 5.32
N GLY A 82 -2.48 7.43 4.83
CA GLY A 82 -2.59 8.89 4.84
C GLY A 82 -3.71 9.39 3.91
N PRO A 83 -4.13 10.66 4.03
CA PRO A 83 -5.10 11.23 3.11
C PRO A 83 -4.54 11.26 1.68
N TYR A 84 -5.16 10.51 0.77
CA TYR A 84 -4.94 10.66 -0.67
C TYR A 84 -5.76 11.82 -1.18
N ILE A 85 -5.19 13.02 -1.10
CA ILE A 85 -5.83 14.23 -1.62
C ILE A 85 -5.70 14.19 -3.15
N VAL A 86 -6.81 13.95 -3.83
CA VAL A 86 -6.89 14.21 -5.27
C VAL A 86 -6.79 15.72 -5.43
N ASP A 87 -5.67 16.19 -5.98
CA ASP A 87 -5.52 17.59 -6.32
C ASP A 87 -6.44 17.92 -7.50
N ASN A 88 -7.67 18.31 -7.17
CA ASN A 88 -8.67 18.73 -8.15
C ASN A 88 -8.33 20.12 -8.75
N GLN A 89 -7.17 20.72 -8.43
CA GLN A 89 -6.77 22.04 -8.93
C GLN A 89 -6.05 22.00 -10.27
N LYS A 90 -6.64 21.34 -11.27
CA LYS A 90 -6.41 21.71 -12.67
C LYS A 90 -7.72 21.53 -13.44
N ILE A 91 -8.52 22.59 -13.51
CA ILE A 91 -9.26 23.08 -14.69
C ILE A 91 -10.07 24.32 -14.24
N ALA A 92 -10.11 25.34 -15.11
CA ALA A 92 -10.81 26.63 -15.03
C ALA A 92 -10.03 27.85 -14.48
N LYS A 93 -9.00 28.27 -15.23
CA LYS A 93 -8.88 29.69 -15.59
C LYS A 93 -8.90 29.81 -17.11
N THR A 94 -10.10 29.79 -17.67
CA THR A 94 -10.39 30.39 -18.98
C THR A 94 -11.52 31.39 -18.75
N GLU A 95 -11.35 32.58 -19.36
CA GLU A 95 -12.32 33.68 -19.55
C GLU A 95 -12.45 34.68 -18.38
N LYS A 96 -12.41 36.02 -18.55
CA LYS A 96 -12.31 36.92 -19.72
C LYS A 96 -12.04 38.38 -19.26
N SER A 97 -11.53 39.20 -20.20
CA SER A 97 -11.63 40.67 -20.34
C SER A 97 -10.92 41.63 -19.36
N ALA A 98 -9.93 42.35 -19.88
CA ALA A 98 -10.04 43.77 -20.24
C ALA A 98 -9.12 44.06 -21.44
#